data_AF-A0A932A136-F1
#
_entry.id   AF-A0A932A136-F1
#
_cell.length_a   1.000
_cell.length_b   1.000
_cell.length_c   1.000
_cell.angle_alpha   90.00
_cell.angle_beta   90.00
_cell.angle_gamma   90.00
#
_symmetry.space_group_name_H-M   'P 1'
#
loop_
_entity.id
_entity.type
_entity.pdbx_description
1 polymer ?
#
loop_
_entity_poly.entity_id
_entity_poly.type
_entity_poly.pdbx_seq_one_letter_code
_entity_poly.pdbx_strand_id
1 'polypeptide(L)'
;MKTFSPIIRSYITEKSSNEQSRGRYSFLVDKNATKIDIKNAVHASYGVDADTVRTMVIPRKFRTLKGKHQWAKRPSFKKAVVTLKGKTTIDPNKIKESKPKK
;
A
#
# COMPACT_ATOMS: atom_id res chain seq x y z
N MET A 1 -1.80 -9.44 21.26
CA MET A 1 -2.16 -8.40 20.26
C MET A 1 -1.81 -8.92 18.88
N LYS A 2 -2.65 -8.73 17.87
CA LYS A 2 -2.43 -9.27 16.52
C LYS A 2 -1.39 -8.41 15.80
N THR A 3 -0.15 -8.87 15.72
CA THR A 3 0.93 -8.21 14.98
C THR A 3 0.69 -8.40 13.48
N PHE A 4 -0.08 -7.52 12.84
CA PHE A 4 -0.29 -7.55 11.39
C PHE A 4 0.44 -6.37 10.75
N SER A 5 1.05 -6.59 9.58
CA SER A 5 1.75 -5.53 8.84
C SER A 5 0.75 -4.72 8.00
N PRO A 6 0.53 -3.43 8.28
CA PRO A 6 -0.44 -2.63 7.51
C PRO A 6 0.03 -2.38 6.08
N ILE A 7 1.33 -2.22 5.87
CA ILE A 7 1.96 -2.02 4.55
C ILE A 7 2.62 -3.34 4.13
N ILE A 8 2.31 -3.80 2.92
CA ILE A 8 2.87 -5.03 2.37
C ILE A 8 4.04 -4.69 1.44
N ARG A 9 3.83 -3.77 0.49
CA ARG A 9 4.87 -3.32 -0.46
C ARG A 9 4.52 -2.00 -1.15
N SER A 10 5.49 -1.38 -1.80
CA SER A 10 5.25 -0.29 -2.75
C SER A 10 4.42 -0.76 -3.95
N TYR A 11 3.63 0.15 -4.53
CA TYR A 11 2.84 -0.11 -5.73
C TYR A 11 3.26 0.87 -6.83
N ILE A 12 4.21 0.43 -7.67
CA ILE A 12 4.82 1.26 -8.71
C ILE A 12 4.15 0.99 -10.06
N THR A 13 3.67 2.08 -10.67
CA THR A 13 3.19 2.18 -12.06
C THR A 13 3.65 3.52 -12.62
N GLU A 14 3.55 3.74 -13.94
CA GLU A 14 3.86 5.04 -14.56
C GLU A 14 3.09 6.18 -13.89
N LYS A 15 1.79 5.99 -13.65
CA LYS A 15 0.97 6.97 -12.93
C LYS A 15 1.45 7.23 -11.51
N SER A 16 1.85 6.19 -10.76
CA SER A 16 2.36 6.43 -9.41
C SER A 16 3.69 7.18 -9.45
N SER A 17 4.54 6.90 -10.43
CA SER A 17 5.82 7.60 -10.63
C SER A 17 5.58 9.09 -10.90
N ASN A 18 4.61 9.42 -11.76
CA ASN A 18 4.24 10.83 -12.01
C ASN A 18 3.72 11.52 -10.74
N GLU A 19 2.96 10.82 -9.92
CA GLU A 19 2.42 11.36 -8.66
C GLU A 19 3.47 11.49 -7.54
N GLN A 20 4.62 10.81 -7.63
CA GLN A 20 5.72 10.99 -6.67
C GLN A 20 6.26 12.42 -6.68
N SER A 21 6.31 13.07 -7.84
CA SER A 21 6.68 14.49 -7.97
C SER A 21 5.77 15.43 -7.15
N ARG A 22 4.55 14.98 -6.84
CA ARG A 22 3.56 15.69 -6.04
C ARG A 22 3.55 15.24 -4.57
N GLY A 23 4.54 14.45 -4.14
CA GLY A 23 4.63 13.91 -2.78
C GLY A 23 3.58 12.84 -2.47
N ARG A 24 3.04 12.17 -3.51
CA ARG A 24 2.04 11.11 -3.35
C ARG A 24 2.61 9.74 -3.70
N TYR A 25 2.47 8.81 -2.76
CA TYR A 25 3.04 7.47 -2.85
C TYR A 25 1.94 6.41 -2.77
N SER A 26 2.08 5.36 -3.58
CA SER A 26 1.12 4.26 -3.64
C SER A 26 1.69 3.00 -2.99
N PHE A 27 0.91 2.37 -2.13
CA PHE A 27 1.26 1.15 -1.42
C PHE A 27 0.18 0.08 -1.58
N LEU A 28 0.62 -1.17 -1.63
CA LEU A 28 -0.25 -2.33 -1.43
C LEU A 28 -0.30 -2.60 0.08
N VAL A 29 -1.51 -2.59 0.62
CA VAL A 29 -1.77 -2.68 2.07
C VAL A 29 -2.68 -3.85 2.39
N ASP A 30 -2.66 -4.28 3.65
CA ASP A 30 -3.58 -5.31 4.12
C ASP A 30 -5.04 -4.86 3.99
N LYS A 31 -5.95 -5.80 3.69
CA LYS A 31 -7.37 -5.47 3.50
C LYS A 31 -8.04 -4.98 4.77
N ASN A 32 -7.56 -5.39 5.93
CA ASN A 32 -8.13 -4.99 7.22
C ASN A 32 -7.47 -3.71 7.76
N ALA A 33 -6.39 -3.22 7.15
CA ALA A 33 -5.73 -2.00 7.57
C ALA A 33 -6.66 -0.77 7.45
N THR A 34 -6.80 -0.03 8.55
CA THR A 34 -7.50 1.26 8.58
C THR A 34 -6.56 2.38 8.14
N LYS A 35 -7.11 3.58 7.86
CA LYS A 35 -6.29 4.75 7.49
C LYS A 35 -5.32 5.17 8.60
N ILE A 36 -5.72 4.97 9.86
CA ILE A 36 -4.91 5.29 11.04
C ILE A 36 -3.70 4.35 11.10
N ASP A 37 -3.93 3.04 10.91
CA ASP A 37 -2.85 2.04 10.90
C ASP A 37 -1.82 2.33 9.80
N ILE A 38 -2.29 2.70 8.61
CA ILE A 38 -1.42 3.03 7.48
C ILE A 38 -0.59 4.28 7.78
N LYS A 39 -1.19 5.32 8.39
CA LYS A 39 -0.47 6.54 8.77
C LYS A 39 0.64 6.22 9.78
N ASN A 40 0.33 5.43 10.81
CA ASN A 40 1.30 5.01 11.81
C ASN A 40 2.41 4.13 11.22
N ALA A 41 2.07 3.23 10.28
CA ALA A 41 3.04 2.37 9.61
C ALA A 41 3.99 3.15 8.68
N VAL A 42 3.49 4.19 7.99
CA VAL A 42 4.34 5.08 7.17
C VAL A 42 5.30 5.84 8.07
N HIS A 43 4.81 6.41 9.18
CA HIS A 43 5.65 7.10 10.16
C HIS A 43 6.72 6.17 10.74
N ALA A 44 6.35 4.96 11.15
CA ALA A 44 7.29 3.99 11.71
C ALA A 44 8.34 3.49 10.68
N SER A 45 7.93 3.25 9.44
CA SER A 45 8.82 2.69 8.40
C SER A 45 9.77 3.74 7.81
N TYR A 46 9.26 4.95 7.57
CA TYR A 46 9.97 5.97 6.79
C TYR A 46 10.36 7.21 7.61
N GLY A 47 9.86 7.37 8.84
CA GLY A 47 10.17 8.52 9.72
C GLY A 47 9.54 9.83 9.24
N VAL A 48 8.43 9.75 8.52
CA VAL A 48 7.76 10.88 7.87
C VAL A 48 6.27 10.91 8.19
N ASP A 49 5.72 12.11 8.30
CA ASP A 49 4.31 12.29 8.53
C ASP A 49 3.48 12.25 7.24
N ALA A 50 2.39 11.49 7.27
CA ALA A 50 1.38 11.53 6.24
C ALA A 50 0.35 12.63 6.52
N ASP A 51 0.13 13.49 5.54
CA ASP A 51 -0.92 14.50 5.53
C ASP A 51 -2.30 13.85 5.31
N THR A 52 -2.47 13.19 4.17
CA THR A 52 -3.73 12.50 3.82
C THR A 52 -3.51 11.08 3.31
N VAL A 53 -4.36 10.16 3.77
CA VAL A 53 -4.38 8.75 3.33
C VAL A 53 -5.70 8.45 2.63
N ARG A 54 -5.62 8.02 1.37
CA ARG A 54 -6.75 7.54 0.58
C ARG A 54 -6.59 6.05 0.32
N THR A 55 -7.63 5.28 0.55
CA THR A 55 -7.59 3.82 0.38
C THR A 55 -8.69 3.38 -0.58
N MET A 56 -8.41 2.37 -1.39
CA MET A 56 -9.40 1.71 -2.24
C MET A 56 -9.19 0.21 -2.22
N VAL A 57 -10.28 -0.55 -2.18
CA VAL A 57 -10.23 -2.01 -2.33
C VAL A 57 -10.39 -2.34 -3.80
N ILE A 58 -9.40 -3.03 -4.37
CA ILE A 58 -9.43 -3.47 -5.75
C ILE A 58 -10.00 -4.90 -5.78
N PRO A 59 -11.10 -5.14 -6.50
CA PRO A 59 -11.73 -6.45 -6.56
C PRO A 59 -10.82 -7.47 -7.24
N ARG A 60 -11.08 -8.74 -6.94
CA ARG A 60 -10.37 -9.86 -7.56
C ARG A 60 -10.64 -9.87 -9.07
N LYS A 61 -9.63 -10.21 -9.86
CA LYS A 61 -9.80 -10.36 -11.32
C LYS A 61 -10.10 -11.82 -11.65
N PHE A 62 -11.30 -12.08 -12.15
CA PHE A 62 -11.67 -13.38 -12.68
C PHE A 62 -11.16 -13.56 -14.11
N ARG A 63 -10.86 -14.81 -14.48
CA ARG A 63 -10.60 -15.20 -15.86
C ARG A 63 -11.42 -16.44 -16.14
N THR A 64 -12.18 -16.40 -17.23
CA THR A 64 -12.85 -17.57 -17.78
C THR A 64 -11.84 -18.33 -18.65
N LEU A 65 -11.67 -19.63 -18.40
CA LEU A 65 -11.03 -20.53 -19.37
C LEU A 65 -12.09 -21.02 -20.34
N LYS A 66 -11.74 -21.11 -21.64
CA LYS A 66 -12.66 -21.56 -22.70
C LYS A 66 -13.26 -22.91 -22.31
N GLY A 67 -14.58 -22.98 -22.16
CA GLY A 67 -15.32 -24.20 -21.79
C GLY A 67 -15.36 -24.58 -20.31
N LYS A 68 -14.89 -23.74 -19.37
CA LYS A 68 -14.88 -24.04 -17.92
C LYS A 68 -15.49 -22.93 -17.06
N HIS A 69 -15.80 -23.28 -15.81
CA HIS A 69 -16.28 -22.36 -14.77
C HIS A 69 -15.27 -21.21 -14.53
N GLN A 70 -15.78 -20.04 -14.15
CA GLN A 70 -14.94 -18.88 -13.85
C GLN A 70 -14.03 -19.16 -12.65
N TRP A 71 -12.73 -18.89 -12.79
CA TRP A 71 -11.77 -18.96 -11.68
C TRP A 71 -11.15 -17.58 -11.39
N ALA A 72 -10.86 -17.31 -10.12
CA ALA A 72 -10.19 -16.08 -9.70
C ALA A 72 -8.70 -16.12 -10.09
N LYS A 73 -8.30 -15.37 -11.12
CA LYS A 73 -6.90 -15.32 -11.57
C LYS A 73 -6.00 -14.54 -10.62
N ARG A 74 -6.51 -13.45 -10.03
CA ARG A 74 -5.74 -12.57 -9.14
C ARG A 74 -6.53 -12.25 -7.88
N PRO A 75 -5.90 -12.29 -6.69
CA PRO A 75 -6.57 -11.95 -5.44
C PRO A 75 -6.98 -10.47 -5.43
N SER A 76 -8.02 -10.14 -4.67
CA SER A 76 -8.29 -8.75 -4.32
C SER A 76 -7.20 -8.23 -3.39
N PHE A 77 -6.96 -6.92 -3.42
CA PHE A 77 -6.00 -6.25 -2.54
C PHE A 77 -6.49 -4.83 -2.24
N LYS A 78 -6.00 -4.24 -1.15
CA LYS A 78 -6.25 -2.83 -0.85
C LYS A 78 -5.04 -2.02 -1.31
N LYS A 79 -5.31 -0.90 -1.98
CA LYS A 79 -4.30 0.08 -2.38
C LYS A 79 -4.46 1.33 -1.52
N ALA A 80 -3.37 1.83 -0.99
CA ALA A 80 -3.31 3.12 -0.29
C ALA A 80 -2.52 4.12 -1.11
N VAL A 81 -3.06 5.32 -1.26
CA VAL A 81 -2.37 6.50 -1.79
C VAL A 81 -2.15 7.44 -0.61
N VAL A 82 -0.90 7.65 -0.26
CA VAL A 82 -0.46 8.44 0.89
C VAL A 82 0.14 9.74 0.36
N THR A 83 -0.33 10.86 0.87
CA THR A 83 0.23 12.19 0.62
C THR A 83 1.07 12.58 1.83
N LEU A 84 2.32 12.95 1.61
CA LEU A 84 3.24 13.32 2.69
C LEU A 84 3.07 14.78 3.09
N LYS A 85 3.41 15.07 4.35
CA LYS A 85 3.49 16.44 4.87
C LYS A 85 4.86 17.02 4.52
N GLY A 86 4.86 18.15 3.82
CA GLY A 86 6.06 18.69 3.20
C GLY A 86 6.43 17.90 1.94
N LYS A 87 7.08 18.54 0.96
CA LYS A 87 7.55 17.90 -0.27
C LYS A 87 8.78 17.01 0.00
N THR A 88 8.67 16.15 0.99
CA THR A 88 9.73 15.23 1.43
C THR A 88 9.76 14.05 0.49
N THR A 89 10.92 13.78 -0.10
CA THR A 89 11.09 12.66 -1.02
C THR A 89 11.43 11.40 -0.23
N ILE A 90 10.70 10.32 -0.48
CA ILE A 90 10.94 8.99 0.11
C ILE A 90 11.31 8.01 -1.00
N ASP A 91 12.19 7.06 -0.68
CA ASP A 91 12.37 5.81 -1.43
C ASP A 91 11.26 4.79 -1.07
N PRO A 92 10.22 4.60 -1.89
CA PRO A 92 9.10 3.74 -1.54
C PRO A 92 9.47 2.25 -1.43
N ASN A 93 10.59 1.84 -2.05
CA ASN A 93 11.05 0.45 -2.05
C ASN A 93 11.83 0.05 -0.79
N LYS A 94 12.33 1.02 -0.01
CA LYS A 94 13.00 0.73 1.25
C LYS A 94 11.97 0.50 2.34
N ILE A 95 11.60 -0.76 2.57
CA ILE A 95 10.91 -1.13 3.80
C ILE A 95 11.99 -1.38 4.84
N LYS A 96 12.04 -0.56 5.91
CA LYS A 96 12.86 -0.91 7.07
C LYS A 96 12.25 -2.18 7.68
N GLU A 97 12.98 -3.29 7.61
CA GLU A 97 12.60 -4.49 8.36
C GLU A 97 12.60 -4.14 9.85
N SER A 98 11.42 -4.03 10.44
CA SER A 98 11.32 -4.05 11.89
C SER A 98 11.68 -5.48 12.32
N LYS A 99 12.90 -5.69 12.83
CA LYS A 99 13.26 -6.93 13.52
C LYS A 99 12.16 -7.22 14.55
N PRO A 100 11.67 -8.47 14.66
CA PRO A 100 10.68 -8.80 15.68
C PRO A 100 11.28 -8.43 17.04
N LYS A 101 10.57 -7.60 17.81
CA LYS A 101 10.88 -7.44 19.24
C LYS A 101 10.66 -8.82 19.85
N LYS A 102 11.76 -9.47 20.26
CA LYS A 102 11.72 -10.63 21.15
C LYS A 102 10.99 -10.27 22.44
#